data_AF-A0A0D1C5J5-F1
#
_entry.id   AF-A0A0D1C5J5-F1
#
_cell.length_a   1.000
_cell.length_b   1.000
_cell.length_c   1.000
_cell.angle_alpha   90.00
_cell.angle_beta   90.00
_cell.angle_gamma   90.00
#
_symmetry.space_group_name_H-M   'P 1'
#
loop_
_entity.id
_entity.type
_entity.pdbx_description
1 polymer ?
#
loop_
_entity_poly.entity_id
_entity_poly.type
_entity_poly.pdbx_seq_one_letter_code
_entity_poly.pdbx_strand_id
1 'polypeptide(L)'
;MPKISPDLLSVLRCPVTGSTLVQEGEELVSTAAGQSGEKLRYAIEDGIPLLLPPELVSAANAASSDQHDGGPGAAAAGSAAPRPASAE
;
A
#
# COMPACT_ATOMS: atom_id res chain seq x y z
N MET A 1 11.17 4.40 -21.97
CA MET A 1 10.28 4.61 -20.81
C MET A 1 9.32 3.43 -20.72
N PRO A 2 9.35 2.65 -19.64
CA PRO A 2 8.37 1.59 -19.42
C PRO A 2 7.01 2.23 -19.28
N LYS A 3 6.14 2.02 -20.27
CA LYS A 3 4.75 2.48 -20.21
C LYS A 3 3.96 1.39 -19.49
N ILE A 4 3.18 1.77 -18.50
CA ILE A 4 2.20 0.84 -17.92
C ILE A 4 1.25 0.46 -19.06
N SER A 5 0.95 -0.83 -19.18
CA SER A 5 0.09 -1.29 -20.28
C SER A 5 -1.29 -0.63 -20.16
N PRO A 6 -1.92 -0.27 -21.30
CA PRO A 6 -3.22 0.39 -21.30
C PRO A 6 -4.32 -0.48 -20.66
N ASP A 7 -4.18 -1.80 -20.74
CA ASP A 7 -5.05 -2.75 -20.05
C ASP A 7 -4.97 -2.62 -18.52
N LEU A 8 -3.77 -2.43 -17.97
CA LEU A 8 -3.59 -2.18 -16.53
C LEU A 8 -4.15 -0.82 -16.11
N LEU A 9 -3.90 0.24 -16.88
CA LEU A 9 -4.47 1.57 -16.61
C LEU A 9 -6.01 1.57 -16.58
N SER A 10 -6.62 0.71 -17.39
CA SER A 10 -8.09 0.56 -17.41
C SER A 10 -8.64 -0.02 -16.11
N VAL A 11 -7.87 -0.86 -15.41
CA VAL A 11 -8.23 -1.47 -14.13
C VAL A 11 -7.84 -0.59 -12.94
N LEU A 12 -6.71 0.11 -13.01
CA LEU A 12 -6.22 0.93 -11.90
C LEU A 12 -7.21 2.06 -11.57
N ARG A 13 -7.53 2.19 -10.28
CA ARG A 13 -8.43 3.21 -9.74
C ARG A 13 -7.74 3.98 -8.63
N CYS A 14 -8.08 5.25 -8.54
CA CYS A 14 -7.64 6.13 -7.47
C CYS A 14 -8.16 5.58 -6.12
N PRO A 15 -7.30 5.31 -5.12
CA PRO A 15 -7.71 4.79 -3.82
C PRO A 15 -8.61 5.77 -3.03
N VAL A 16 -8.50 7.08 -3.29
CA VAL A 16 -9.27 8.11 -2.57
C VAL A 16 -10.60 8.41 -3.25
N THR A 17 -10.62 8.52 -4.58
CA THR A 17 -11.80 8.98 -5.35
C THR A 17 -12.48 7.88 -6.15
N GLY A 18 -11.90 6.68 -6.26
CA GLY A 18 -12.40 5.59 -7.09
C GLY A 18 -12.40 5.88 -8.60
N SER A 19 -11.81 7.00 -9.03
CA SER A 19 -11.79 7.41 -10.45
C SER A 19 -10.64 6.75 -11.22
N THR A 20 -10.67 6.82 -12.55
CA THR A 20 -9.59 6.31 -13.41
C THR A 20 -8.30 7.10 -13.22
N LEU A 21 -7.17 6.46 -13.55
CA LEU A 21 -5.84 7.08 -13.51
C LEU A 21 -5.30 7.21 -14.94
N VAL A 22 -4.61 8.31 -15.22
CA VAL A 22 -3.89 8.54 -16.47
C VAL A 22 -2.40 8.64 -16.19
N GLN A 23 -1.57 8.02 -17.03
CA GLN A 23 -0.12 8.13 -16.89
C GLN A 23 0.39 9.42 -17.55
N GLU A 24 0.95 10.32 -16.75
CA GLU A 24 1.67 11.52 -17.18
C GLU A 24 3.15 11.33 -16.86
N GLY A 25 3.93 10.85 -17.85
CA GLY A 25 5.35 10.56 -17.64
C GLY A 25 5.58 9.45 -16.62
N GLU A 26 6.16 9.80 -15.47
CA GLU A 26 6.48 8.90 -14.36
C GLU A 26 5.46 9.02 -13.20
N GLU A 27 4.32 9.64 -13.45
CA GLU A 27 3.25 9.78 -12.46
C GLU A 27 1.92 9.26 -13.00
N LEU A 28 1.08 8.73 -12.11
CA LEU A 28 -0.34 8.50 -12.36
C LEU A 28 -1.16 9.64 -11.77
N VAL A 29 -2.00 10.27 -12.59
CA VAL A 29 -2.84 11.39 -12.20
C VAL A 29 -4.31 10.95 -12.19
N SER A 30 -5.05 11.29 -11.14
CA SER A 30 -6.49 11.02 -11.07
C SER A 30 -7.28 11.87 -12.07
N THR A 31 -8.24 11.26 -12.75
CA THR A 31 -9.11 12.00 -13.68
C THR A 31 -10.09 12.92 -12.96
N ALA A 32 -10.55 12.52 -11.77
CA ALA A 32 -11.32 13.36 -10.87
C ALA A 32 -10.45 14.03 -9.80
N ALA A 33 -10.85 15.22 -9.39
CA ALA A 33 -10.31 15.90 -8.22
C ALA A 33 -10.68 15.17 -6.93
N GLY A 34 -9.78 15.20 -5.95
CA GLY A 34 -10.03 14.77 -4.59
C GLY A 34 -10.87 15.78 -3.80
N GLN A 35 -10.99 15.51 -2.50
CA GLN A 35 -11.78 16.33 -1.59
C GLN A 35 -11.27 17.78 -1.46
N SER A 36 -9.97 18.00 -1.75
CA SER A 36 -9.33 19.32 -1.79
C SER A 36 -9.55 20.08 -3.11
N GLY A 37 -10.25 19.49 -4.09
CA GLY A 37 -10.44 20.08 -5.43
C GLY A 37 -9.25 19.92 -6.38
N GLU A 38 -8.16 19.29 -5.94
CA GLU A 38 -6.98 19.02 -6.74
C GLU A 38 -6.92 17.55 -7.18
N LYS A 39 -6.28 17.29 -8.34
CA LYS A 39 -6.04 15.92 -8.81
C LYS A 39 -4.90 15.30 -8.01
N LEU A 40 -5.09 14.06 -7.58
CA LEU A 40 -4.05 13.32 -6.87
C LEU A 40 -3.04 12.77 -7.88
N ARG A 41 -1.76 12.90 -7.53
CA ARG A 41 -0.63 12.39 -8.32
C ARG A 41 0.07 11.30 -7.51
N TYR A 42 0.42 10.21 -8.19
CA TYR A 42 1.07 9.05 -7.61
C TYR A 42 2.33 8.75 -8.41
N ALA A 43 3.48 8.69 -7.74
CA ALA A 43 4.76 8.39 -8.40
C ALA A 43 4.82 6.93 -8.88
N ILE A 44 5.60 6.69 -9.93
CA ILE A 44 5.97 5.37 -10.41
C ILE A 44 7.46 5.18 -10.11
N GLU A 45 7.78 4.27 -9.20
CA GLU A 45 9.14 3.97 -8.77
C GLU A 45 9.49 2.54 -9.19
N ASP A 46 10.61 2.36 -9.91
CA ASP A 46 11.03 1.05 -10.46
C ASP A 46 9.94 0.34 -11.31
N GLY A 47 9.03 1.11 -11.91
CA GLY A 47 7.89 0.59 -12.67
C GLY A 47 6.68 0.18 -11.83
N ILE A 48 6.71 0.41 -10.52
CA ILE A 48 5.63 0.13 -9.56
C ILE A 48 4.90 1.43 -9.21
N PRO A 49 3.58 1.54 -9.47
CA PRO A 49 2.80 2.71 -9.07
C PRO A 49 2.55 2.77 -7.56
N LEU A 50 2.92 3.88 -6.95
CA LEU A 50 2.77 4.10 -5.51
C LEU A 50 1.39 4.70 -5.18
N LEU A 51 0.35 3.87 -5.12
CA LEU A 51 -1.04 4.28 -4.83
C LEU A 51 -1.32 4.46 -3.33
N LEU A 52 -0.48 5.22 -2.64
CA LEU A 52 -0.68 5.57 -1.23
C LEU A 52 -1.31 6.96 -1.08
N PRO A 53 -2.23 7.15 -0.13
CA PRO A 53 -2.63 8.49 0.31
C PRO A 53 -1.39 9.26 0.81
N PRO A 54 -1.26 10.56 0.49
CA PRO A 54 -0.05 11.33 0.81
C PRO A 54 0.25 11.34 2.32
N GLU A 55 -0.80 11.42 3.16
CA GLU A 55 -0.70 11.28 4.61
C GLU A 55 -0.08 9.96 5.10
N LEU A 56 -0.12 8.88 4.30
CA LEU A 56 0.39 7.56 4.67
C LEU A 56 1.77 7.24 4.09
N VAL A 57 2.33 8.08 3.22
CA VAL A 57 3.65 7.84 2.59
C VAL A 57 4.76 7.77 3.65
N SER A 58 4.77 8.70 4.61
CA SER A 58 5.76 8.69 5.69
C SER A 58 5.67 7.45 6.57
N ALA A 59 4.45 6.96 6.82
CA ALA A 59 4.23 5.73 7.58
C ALA A 59 4.71 4.50 6.82
N ALA A 60 4.47 4.42 5.51
CA ALA A 60 4.95 3.33 4.66
C ALA A 60 6.48 3.28 4.59
N ASN A 61 7.15 4.44 4.50
CA ASN A 61 8.62 4.50 4.53
C ASN A 61 9.22 4.10 5.88
N ALA A 62 8.48 4.30 6.98
CA ALA A 62 8.90 3.88 8.32
C ALA A 62 8.58 2.41 8.62
N ALA A 63 7.65 1.80 7.88
CA ALA A 63 7.25 0.41 8.07
C ALA A 63 8.35 -0.54 7.60
N SER A 64 8.69 -1.51 8.45
CA SER A 64 9.54 -2.64 8.04
C SER A 64 8.74 -3.59 7.14
N SER A 65 9.38 -4.17 6.11
CA SER A 65 8.70 -5.00 5.10
C SER A 65 7.91 -6.20 5.66
N ASP A 66 8.25 -6.68 6.85
CA ASP A 66 7.56 -7.76 7.57
C ASP A 66 6.11 -7.41 7.94
N GLN A 67 5.77 -6.11 7.97
CA GLN A 67 4.43 -5.63 8.33
C GLN A 67 3.45 -5.58 7.15
N HIS A 68 3.92 -5.84 5.93
CA HIS A 68 3.12 -5.78 4.70
C HIS A 68 2.66 -7.17 4.24
N ASP A 69 3.32 -8.24 4.69
CA ASP A 69 2.80 -9.59 4.56
C ASP A 69 1.75 -9.75 5.66
N GLY A 70 0.48 -9.76 5.28
CA GLY A 70 -0.62 -10.02 6.22
C GLY A 70 -0.39 -11.37 6.90
N GLY A 71 0.27 -11.34 8.07
CA GLY A 71 0.49 -12.53 8.88
C GLY A 71 -0.85 -13.19 9.20
N PRO A 72 -0.89 -14.54 9.31
CA PRO A 72 -2.11 -15.23 9.68
C PRO A 72 -2.59 -14.67 11.01
N GLY A 73 -3.85 -14.25 11.03
CA GLY A 73 -4.44 -13.42 12.07
C GLY A 73 -4.16 -13.89 13.49
N ALA A 74 -4.20 -12.91 14.39
CA ALA A 74 -4.27 -13.10 15.84
C ALA A 74 -5.19 -14.27 16.25
N ALA A 75 -4.61 -15.41 16.63
CA ALA A 75 -5.28 -16.45 17.40
C ALA A 75 -4.26 -17.41 18.04
N ALA A 76 -3.76 -17.04 19.22
CA ALA A 76 -3.66 -17.90 20.42
C ALA A 76 -2.70 -17.27 21.44
N ALA A 77 -3.24 -16.36 22.25
CA ALA A 77 -2.76 -16.21 23.61
C ALA A 77 -3.01 -17.54 24.34
N GLY A 78 -1.95 -18.29 24.59
CA GLY A 78 -1.95 -19.47 25.46
C GLY A 78 -0.70 -19.42 26.32
N SER A 79 -0.85 -18.90 27.54
CA SER A 79 0.19 -18.85 28.56
C SER A 79 0.94 -20.18 28.66
N ALA A 80 2.21 -20.20 28.28
CA ALA A 80 3.13 -21.25 28.67
C ALA A 80 3.49 -21.05 30.14
N ALA A 81 2.80 -21.77 31.02
CA ALA A 81 3.18 -21.91 32.42
C ALA A 81 4.56 -22.61 32.53
N PRO A 82 5.44 -22.19 33.46
CA PRO A 82 6.71 -22.89 33.69
C PRO A 82 6.46 -24.25 34.35
N ARG A 83 7.03 -25.32 33.78
CA ARG A 83 6.98 -26.68 34.35
C ARG A 83 7.84 -26.75 35.61
N PRO A 84 7.39 -27.35 36.73
CA PRO A 84 8.21 -27.49 37.92
C PRO A 84 9.31 -28.54 37.72
N ALA A 85 10.48 -28.26 38.32
CA ALA A 85 11.65 -29.12 38.37
C ALA A 85 11.32 -30.47 39.05
N SER A 86 11.73 -31.57 38.41
CA SER A 86 11.86 -32.86 39.08
C SER A 86 13.28 -32.99 39.60
N ALA A 87 13.39 -33.15 40.91
CA ALA A 87 14.59 -33.54 41.63
C ALA A 87 14.95 -35.00 41.31
N GLU A 88 16.25 -35.27 41.28
CA GLU A 88 16.83 -36.57 41.63
C GLU A 88 17.71 -36.37 42.88
#